data_AF-A0A388K4N0-F1
#
_entry.id   AF-A0A388K4N0-F1
#
_cell.length_a   1.000
_cell.length_b   1.000
_cell.length_c   1.000
_cell.angle_alpha   90.00
_cell.angle_beta   90.00
_cell.angle_gamma   90.00
#
_symmetry.space_group_name_H-M   'P 1'
#
loop_
_entity.id
_entity.type
_entity.pdbx_description
1 polymer ?
#
loop_
_entity_poly.entity_id
_entity_poly.type
_entity_poly.pdbx_seq_one_letter_code
_entity_poly.pdbx_strand_id
1 'polypeptide(L)'
;MEARRKRKEEKKERERMENDLRVARIVDMQLSHRWGSLRQQQEISSKKDRSRRKKKLQRKLRRREEPSEPEFDEEVEALRADTERMELCPNSSSTNDDNCAAPAITPLTRTARKMYSTSRGRGRPRKMLPLKPYNIASEIVPEAGPDARARSIRNAKEQLKTLDYKEVKDLCKREQVPYIRKQQAIANLVEHRAPRAFGRDRMAPPATHPPPLPVITESSSEAASSSDVFDEGSGSDEWSNWPVERLWGICRGLIRERKKQVGVNCKLEASLRWVVFALPKRGGIRWGHKFLNDWTSWCLDHDDGFNSASCCVYVAISPFCKAVYIGKTERNLDTRWGEHLRKCGQGGPGNHFRRWLSSYGKENYVLLSLIGAPVHELLAVENFYIRHWCPILNTVGRKCSNSPRRRRGKRERRKCPVDKQETCAEVRIISFCVNNGKGSMQLNNLLIEQDRNQIRNFTLASSGGTSWYDGWKRVKRLFG
;
A
#
# COMPACT_ATOMS: atom_id res chain seq x y z
N MET A 1 35.07 40.38 0.60
CA MET A 1 35.06 38.90 0.67
C MET A 1 33.67 38.31 0.93
N GLU A 2 32.91 38.87 1.86
CA GLU A 2 31.60 38.36 2.29
C GLU A 2 30.51 38.37 1.18
N ALA A 3 30.43 39.43 0.38
CA ALA A 3 29.52 39.50 -0.77
C ALA A 3 29.77 38.39 -1.82
N ARG A 4 31.03 37.96 -1.99
CA ARG A 4 31.39 36.86 -2.89
C ARG A 4 30.96 35.51 -2.33
N ARG A 5 30.92 35.35 -1.00
CA ARG A 5 30.42 34.13 -0.33
C ARG A 5 28.89 34.02 -0.46
N LYS A 6 28.17 35.11 -0.22
CA LYS A 6 26.71 35.17 -0.37
C LYS A 6 26.24 34.83 -1.78
N ARG A 7 26.90 35.39 -2.81
CA ARG A 7 26.61 35.04 -4.22
C ARG A 7 26.85 33.56 -4.56
N LYS A 8 27.86 32.92 -3.94
CA LYS A 8 28.12 31.48 -4.12
C LYS A 8 27.05 30.63 -3.43
N GLU A 9 26.58 31.03 -2.26
CA GLU A 9 25.50 30.34 -1.53
C GLU A 9 24.17 30.43 -2.28
N GLU A 10 23.78 31.62 -2.75
CA GLU A 10 22.57 31.82 -3.56
C GLU A 10 22.60 31.01 -4.88
N LYS A 11 23.78 30.93 -5.53
CA LYS A 11 23.95 30.10 -6.72
C LYS A 11 23.75 28.62 -6.41
N LYS A 12 24.35 28.12 -5.32
CA LYS A 12 24.18 26.72 -4.88
C LYS A 12 22.72 26.41 -4.53
N GLU A 13 22.00 27.34 -3.91
CA GLU A 13 20.60 27.15 -3.55
C GLU A 13 19.70 27.10 -4.79
N ARG A 14 19.97 27.95 -5.79
CA ARG A 14 19.28 27.92 -7.09
C ARG A 14 19.51 26.59 -7.83
N GLU A 15 20.75 26.10 -7.85
CA GLU A 15 21.09 24.81 -8.46
C GLU A 15 20.40 23.63 -7.74
N ARG A 16 20.31 23.66 -6.40
CA ARG A 16 19.56 22.67 -5.62
C ARG A 16 18.08 22.67 -5.98
N MET A 17 17.43 23.84 -6.00
CA MET A 17 16.01 23.95 -6.37
C MET A 17 15.74 23.47 -7.81
N GLU A 18 16.65 23.76 -8.74
CA GLU A 18 16.51 23.29 -10.12
C GLU A 18 16.64 21.75 -10.22
N ASN A 19 17.60 21.16 -9.50
CA ASN A 19 17.74 19.71 -9.42
C ASN A 19 16.52 19.05 -8.79
N ASP A 20 15.97 19.61 -7.71
CA ASP A 20 14.75 19.09 -7.08
C ASP A 20 13.56 19.13 -8.05
N LEU A 21 13.43 20.20 -8.85
CA LEU A 21 12.40 20.29 -9.89
C LEU A 21 12.62 19.30 -11.04
N ARG A 22 13.87 18.96 -11.38
CA ARG A 22 14.18 17.92 -12.37
C ARG A 22 13.80 16.54 -11.83
N VAL A 23 14.20 16.21 -10.59
CA VAL A 23 13.86 14.95 -9.92
C VAL A 23 12.34 14.80 -9.79
N ALA A 24 11.63 15.86 -9.36
CA ALA A 24 10.17 15.85 -9.27
C ALA A 24 9.49 15.56 -10.61
N ARG A 25 10.01 16.12 -11.72
CA ARG A 25 9.50 15.84 -13.08
C ARG A 25 9.75 14.39 -13.50
N ILE A 26 10.93 13.84 -13.20
CA ILE A 26 11.26 12.43 -13.49
C ILE A 26 10.32 11.50 -12.72
N VAL A 27 10.11 11.77 -11.43
CA VAL A 27 9.19 10.98 -10.59
C VAL A 27 7.76 11.05 -11.12
N ASP A 28 7.26 12.24 -11.48
CA ASP A 28 5.91 12.41 -12.01
C ASP A 28 5.73 11.70 -13.37
N MET A 29 6.75 11.77 -14.23
CA MET A 29 6.78 11.06 -15.50
C MET A 29 6.78 9.53 -15.31
N GLN A 30 7.59 9.00 -14.39
CA GLN A 30 7.60 7.56 -14.08
C GLN A 30 6.28 7.10 -13.43
N LEU A 31 5.68 7.92 -12.57
CA LEU A 31 4.36 7.64 -12.01
C LEU A 31 3.28 7.65 -13.10
N SER A 32 3.34 8.60 -14.04
CA SER A 32 2.44 8.67 -15.19
C SER A 32 2.62 7.46 -16.12
N HIS A 33 3.85 7.00 -16.38
CA HIS A 33 4.08 5.80 -17.18
C HIS A 33 3.58 4.53 -16.50
N ARG A 34 3.86 4.38 -15.19
CA ARG A 34 3.52 3.17 -14.45
C ARG A 34 2.03 3.06 -14.09
N TRP A 35 1.36 4.19 -13.91
CA TRP A 35 -0.04 4.24 -13.46
C TRP A 35 -0.98 4.92 -14.45
N GLY A 36 -0.49 5.44 -15.58
CA GLY A 36 -1.28 6.16 -16.57
C GLY A 36 -2.29 5.28 -17.29
N SER A 37 -1.91 4.06 -17.67
CA SER A 37 -2.84 3.08 -18.25
C SER A 37 -3.92 2.66 -17.24
N LEU A 38 -3.54 2.47 -15.97
CA LEU A 38 -4.46 2.14 -14.89
C LEU A 38 -5.42 3.31 -14.58
N ARG A 39 -4.92 4.55 -14.58
CA ARG A 39 -5.73 5.77 -14.43
C ARG A 39 -6.66 5.99 -15.62
N GLN A 40 -6.20 5.75 -16.83
CA GLN A 40 -7.01 5.91 -18.04
C GLN A 40 -8.14 4.86 -18.07
N GLN A 41 -7.86 3.61 -17.70
CA GLN A 41 -8.90 2.59 -17.50
C GLN A 41 -9.87 2.95 -16.37
N GLN A 42 -9.37 3.52 -15.26
CA GLN A 42 -10.22 3.98 -14.15
C GLN A 42 -11.08 5.20 -14.53
N GLU A 43 -10.57 6.11 -15.37
CA GLU A 43 -11.34 7.23 -15.89
C GLU A 43 -12.41 6.77 -16.89
N ILE A 44 -12.08 5.81 -17.76
CA ILE A 44 -13.05 5.22 -18.70
C ILE A 44 -14.16 4.49 -17.93
N SER A 45 -13.81 3.70 -16.90
CA SER A 45 -14.82 3.01 -16.08
C SER A 45 -15.66 4.01 -15.28
N SER A 46 -15.04 5.06 -14.73
CA SER A 46 -15.75 6.14 -14.03
C SER A 46 -16.69 6.93 -14.97
N LYS A 47 -16.28 7.18 -16.22
CA LYS A 47 -17.13 7.80 -17.26
C LYS A 47 -18.31 6.90 -17.61
N LYS A 48 -18.08 5.58 -17.79
CA LYS A 48 -19.16 4.59 -18.01
C LYS A 48 -20.14 4.55 -16.84
N ASP A 49 -19.65 4.55 -15.60
CA ASP A 49 -20.49 4.58 -14.38
C ASP A 49 -21.31 5.86 -14.28
N ARG A 50 -20.70 7.03 -14.56
CA ARG A 50 -21.43 8.32 -14.61
C ARG A 50 -22.51 8.32 -15.70
N SER A 51 -22.21 7.77 -16.88
CA SER A 51 -23.17 7.62 -17.97
C SER A 51 -24.35 6.70 -17.59
N ARG A 52 -24.07 5.55 -16.95
CA ARG A 52 -25.10 4.63 -16.44
C ARG A 52 -26.00 5.31 -15.40
N ARG A 53 -25.43 6.09 -14.48
CA ARG A 53 -26.20 6.87 -13.49
C ARG A 53 -27.09 7.91 -14.14
N LYS A 54 -26.56 8.67 -15.11
CA LYS A 54 -27.34 9.66 -15.87
C LYS A 54 -28.52 9.00 -16.58
N LYS A 55 -28.31 7.85 -17.26
CA LYS A 55 -29.38 7.08 -17.90
C LYS A 55 -30.42 6.57 -16.89
N LYS A 56 -29.99 6.06 -15.72
CA LYS A 56 -30.91 5.59 -14.67
C LYS A 56 -31.77 6.73 -14.11
N LEU A 57 -31.18 7.90 -13.89
CA LEU A 57 -31.88 9.08 -13.39
C LEU A 57 -32.86 9.63 -14.44
N GLN A 58 -32.47 9.64 -15.71
CA GLN A 58 -33.34 10.01 -16.82
C GLN A 58 -34.52 9.05 -17.00
N ARG A 59 -34.31 7.73 -16.82
CA ARG A 59 -35.41 6.74 -16.79
C ARG A 59 -36.36 6.95 -15.62
N LYS A 60 -35.85 7.32 -14.43
CA LYS A 60 -36.70 7.65 -13.28
C LYS A 60 -37.55 8.90 -13.53
N LEU A 61 -36.97 9.93 -14.16
CA LEU A 61 -37.69 11.16 -14.51
C LEU A 61 -38.78 10.91 -15.58
N ARG A 62 -38.52 10.02 -16.55
CA ARG A 62 -39.52 9.64 -17.58
C ARG A 62 -40.62 8.71 -17.06
N ARG A 63 -40.41 8.03 -15.92
CA ARG A 63 -41.40 7.16 -15.28
C ARG A 63 -42.18 7.87 -14.17
N ARG A 64 -42.06 9.19 -14.04
CA ARG A 64 -43.05 9.94 -13.29
C ARG A 64 -44.28 9.95 -14.19
N GLU A 65 -45.16 8.98 -13.94
CA GLU A 65 -46.48 8.92 -14.54
C GLU A 65 -47.13 10.29 -14.39
N GLU A 66 -47.70 10.80 -15.48
CA GLU A 66 -48.57 11.97 -15.39
C GLU A 66 -49.63 11.64 -14.34
N PRO A 67 -49.79 12.48 -13.31
CA PRO A 67 -50.87 12.32 -12.36
C PRO A 67 -52.16 12.30 -13.16
N SER A 68 -52.85 11.16 -13.15
CA SER A 68 -54.25 11.10 -13.57
C SER A 68 -55.02 12.03 -12.63
N GLU A 69 -55.48 13.17 -13.14
CA GLU A 69 -56.53 13.96 -12.49
C GLU A 69 -57.74 13.03 -12.33
N PRO A 70 -58.17 12.77 -11.08
CA PRO A 70 -59.13 13.65 -10.42
C PRO A 70 -58.87 13.81 -8.89
N GLU A 71 -59.67 14.66 -8.22
CA GLU A 71 -59.81 14.84 -6.74
C GLU A 71 -58.82 15.76 -5.98
N PHE A 72 -58.09 16.66 -6.62
CA PHE A 72 -57.24 17.63 -5.87
C PHE A 72 -57.98 18.84 -5.28
N ASP A 73 -59.21 19.11 -5.69
CA ASP A 73 -59.93 20.29 -5.19
C ASP A 73 -60.46 20.09 -3.75
N GLU A 74 -60.81 18.86 -3.36
CA GLU A 74 -61.35 18.56 -2.02
C GLU A 74 -60.25 18.55 -0.93
N GLU A 75 -59.03 18.10 -1.27
CA GLU A 75 -57.89 18.09 -0.32
C GLU A 75 -57.34 19.50 -0.08
N VAL A 76 -57.39 20.40 -1.07
CA VAL A 76 -56.94 21.78 -0.93
C VAL A 76 -57.94 22.62 -0.11
N GLU A 77 -59.24 22.35 -0.23
CA GLU A 77 -60.25 22.98 0.64
C GLU A 77 -60.13 22.49 2.10
N ALA A 78 -59.87 21.20 2.32
CA ALA A 78 -59.65 20.66 3.66
C ALA A 78 -58.43 21.31 4.36
N LEU A 79 -57.33 21.52 3.63
CA LEU A 79 -56.14 22.18 4.18
C LEU A 79 -56.35 23.67 4.48
N ARG A 80 -57.20 24.37 3.71
CA ARG A 80 -57.56 25.77 4.01
C ARG A 80 -58.38 25.88 5.28
N ALA A 81 -59.38 25.01 5.45
CA ALA A 81 -60.23 24.99 6.63
C ALA A 81 -59.43 24.72 7.93
N ASP A 82 -58.41 23.88 7.86
CA ASP A 82 -57.58 23.54 9.02
C ASP A 82 -56.65 24.68 9.45
N THR A 83 -56.23 25.53 8.50
CA THR A 83 -55.39 26.70 8.80
C THR A 83 -56.15 27.89 9.38
N GLU A 84 -57.47 27.99 9.21
CA GLU A 84 -58.27 29.10 9.78
C GLU A 84 -58.61 28.93 11.27
N ARG A 85 -58.38 27.76 11.87
CA ARG A 85 -58.69 27.48 13.29
C ARG A 85 -57.54 27.70 14.29
N MET A 86 -56.38 28.21 13.86
CA MET A 86 -55.32 28.59 14.81
C MET A 86 -55.61 29.95 15.45
N GLU A 87 -56.53 29.97 16.41
CA GLU A 87 -56.70 31.12 17.30
C GLU A 87 -55.51 31.19 18.28
N LEU A 88 -54.76 32.28 18.17
CA LEU A 88 -53.65 32.62 19.05
C LEU A 88 -54.22 33.17 20.37
N CYS A 89 -54.18 32.37 21.43
CA CYS A 89 -54.50 32.85 22.78
C CYS A 89 -53.55 34.00 23.19
N PRO A 90 -54.05 35.17 23.61
CA PRO A 90 -53.24 36.24 24.16
C PRO A 90 -53.00 35.96 25.65
N ASN A 91 -51.80 35.51 26.00
CA ASN A 91 -51.41 35.37 27.40
C ASN A 91 -51.05 36.72 28.02
N SER A 92 -51.60 36.88 29.21
CA SER A 92 -51.62 38.03 30.09
C SER A 92 -50.25 38.50 30.57
N SER A 93 -50.20 39.82 30.72
CA SER A 93 -49.33 40.64 31.57
C SER A 93 -48.77 39.94 32.82
N SER A 94 -47.45 39.97 32.95
CA SER A 94 -46.77 39.97 34.24
C SER A 94 -45.56 40.90 34.14
N THR A 95 -45.74 42.08 34.67
CA THR A 95 -44.73 43.09 35.00
C THR A 95 -43.64 42.51 35.90
N ASN A 96 -42.37 42.70 35.53
CA ASN A 96 -41.36 43.32 36.40
C ASN A 96 -40.03 43.49 35.66
N ASP A 97 -39.47 44.67 35.88
CA ASP A 97 -38.22 45.22 35.35
C ASP A 97 -36.99 44.40 35.75
N ASP A 98 -35.99 44.27 34.85
CA ASP A 98 -34.86 45.21 34.80
C ASP A 98 -33.70 44.63 33.96
N ASN A 99 -33.18 45.50 33.08
CA ASN A 99 -31.78 45.58 32.64
C ASN A 99 -31.01 44.30 32.23
N CYS A 100 -30.89 44.05 30.91
CA CYS A 100 -29.59 43.98 30.21
C CYS A 100 -29.68 43.53 28.74
N ALA A 101 -29.06 44.34 27.89
CA ALA A 101 -28.41 44.01 26.61
C ALA A 101 -29.24 43.36 25.49
N ALA A 102 -29.56 44.19 24.49
CA ALA A 102 -30.12 43.83 23.19
C ALA A 102 -29.27 42.81 22.39
N PRO A 103 -29.89 41.84 21.70
CA PRO A 103 -29.23 41.14 20.60
C PRO A 103 -29.53 41.84 19.27
N ALA A 104 -28.46 42.25 18.59
CA ALA A 104 -28.50 42.83 17.26
C ALA A 104 -29.11 41.84 16.24
N ILE A 105 -30.18 42.29 15.58
CA ILE A 105 -30.84 41.61 14.46
C ILE A 105 -29.92 41.72 13.24
N THR A 106 -29.34 40.61 12.78
CA THR A 106 -28.64 40.54 11.49
C THR A 106 -29.62 40.21 10.36
N PRO A 107 -29.71 41.00 9.28
CA PRO A 107 -30.57 40.68 8.15
C PRO A 107 -29.95 39.59 7.26
N LEU A 108 -30.75 38.56 7.00
CA LEU A 108 -30.43 37.44 6.09
C LEU A 108 -30.64 37.89 4.63
N THR A 109 -29.67 38.56 4.02
CA THR A 109 -29.69 38.81 2.58
C THR A 109 -29.23 37.57 1.80
N ARG A 110 -30.21 36.79 1.33
CA ARG A 110 -30.07 35.82 0.25
C ARG A 110 -29.70 36.54 -1.06
N THR A 111 -28.53 36.28 -1.63
CA THR A 111 -28.26 36.52 -3.06
C THR A 111 -27.89 35.21 -3.75
N ALA A 112 -28.86 34.66 -4.48
CA ALA A 112 -28.66 33.60 -5.44
C ALA A 112 -27.93 34.18 -6.68
N ARG A 113 -26.64 33.90 -6.84
CA ARG A 113 -25.94 34.17 -8.10
C ARG A 113 -26.03 32.97 -9.04
N LYS A 114 -26.89 33.13 -10.05
CA LYS A 114 -26.78 32.50 -11.38
C LYS A 114 -25.34 32.62 -11.88
N MET A 115 -24.71 31.50 -12.25
CA MET A 115 -23.54 31.47 -13.14
C MET A 115 -23.67 30.24 -14.05
N TYR A 116 -24.50 30.40 -15.10
CA TYR A 116 -24.28 29.67 -16.35
C TYR A 116 -23.11 30.35 -17.06
N SER A 117 -21.96 29.69 -17.14
CA SER A 117 -20.95 30.02 -18.14
C SER A 117 -20.59 28.75 -18.91
N THR A 118 -21.20 28.66 -20.08
CA THR A 118 -20.89 27.78 -21.19
C THR A 118 -19.52 28.15 -21.78
N SER A 119 -18.43 27.60 -21.25
CA SER A 119 -17.12 27.71 -21.91
C SER A 119 -16.95 26.60 -22.93
N ARG A 120 -17.34 26.91 -24.18
CA ARG A 120 -16.91 26.23 -25.41
C ARG A 120 -15.39 26.25 -25.53
N GLY A 121 -14.86 25.24 -26.21
CA GLY A 121 -13.43 24.95 -26.28
C GLY A 121 -12.56 26.05 -26.90
N ARG A 122 -11.30 26.08 -26.43
CA ARG A 122 -10.16 26.55 -27.21
C ARG A 122 -9.00 25.58 -27.01
N GLY A 123 -8.53 25.03 -28.11
CA GLY A 123 -7.38 24.12 -28.16
C GLY A 123 -6.15 24.78 -27.55
N ARG A 124 -5.42 24.00 -26.75
CA ARG A 124 -4.09 24.42 -26.28
C ARG A 124 -3.06 24.16 -27.38
N PRO A 125 -2.23 25.15 -27.73
CA PRO A 125 -1.14 24.97 -28.67
C PRO A 125 -0.05 24.10 -28.03
N ARG A 126 0.33 23.01 -28.71
CA ARG A 126 1.52 22.22 -28.38
C ARG A 126 2.76 23.04 -28.73
N LYS A 127 3.20 23.93 -27.83
CA LYS A 127 4.58 24.43 -27.85
C LYS A 127 5.48 23.31 -27.31
N MET A 128 5.88 22.39 -28.19
CA MET A 128 7.06 21.57 -27.92
C MET A 128 8.28 22.47 -28.05
N LEU A 129 8.91 22.75 -26.91
CA LEU A 129 10.28 23.26 -26.91
C LEU A 129 11.15 22.20 -27.59
N PRO A 130 12.02 22.57 -28.54
CA PRO A 130 12.94 21.63 -29.15
C PRO A 130 13.91 21.14 -28.08
N LEU A 131 13.64 19.96 -27.53
CA LEU A 131 14.64 19.22 -26.77
C LEU A 131 15.74 18.87 -27.76
N LYS A 132 16.90 19.50 -27.60
CA LYS A 132 18.13 19.14 -28.32
C LYS A 132 18.28 17.62 -28.20
N PRO A 133 18.29 16.85 -29.29
CA PRO A 133 18.49 15.41 -29.21
C PRO A 133 19.81 15.18 -28.49
N TYR A 134 19.81 14.34 -27.46
CA TYR A 134 21.06 13.84 -26.91
C TYR A 134 21.80 13.17 -28.07
N ASN A 135 22.94 13.73 -28.46
CA ASN A 135 23.83 13.14 -29.45
C ASN A 135 24.42 11.86 -28.84
N ILE A 136 23.65 10.77 -28.88
CA ILE A 136 24.08 9.41 -28.50
C ILE A 136 25.12 8.85 -29.52
N ALA A 137 25.46 9.65 -30.54
CA ALA A 137 26.54 9.37 -31.48
C ALA A 137 27.93 9.78 -30.96
N SER A 138 28.08 10.21 -29.70
CA SER A 138 29.41 10.36 -29.11
C SER A 138 30.04 8.97 -28.98
N GLU A 139 30.82 8.61 -29.99
CA GLU A 139 31.65 7.42 -30.00
C GLU A 139 32.57 7.47 -28.77
N ILE A 140 32.40 6.50 -27.86
CA ILE A 140 33.30 6.36 -26.72
C ILE A 140 34.63 5.90 -27.30
N VAL A 141 35.58 6.80 -27.42
CA VAL A 141 36.96 6.46 -27.82
C VAL A 141 37.54 5.54 -26.73
N PRO A 142 37.90 4.28 -27.06
CA PRO A 142 38.46 3.38 -26.07
C PRO A 142 39.86 3.83 -25.63
N GLU A 143 40.09 3.96 -24.33
CA GLU A 143 41.43 4.14 -23.77
C GLU A 143 42.25 2.85 -23.97
N ALA A 144 43.47 2.98 -24.50
CA ALA A 144 44.36 1.85 -24.75
C ALA A 144 44.83 1.20 -23.43
N GLY A 145 44.61 -0.11 -23.30
CA GLY A 145 45.06 -0.92 -22.16
C GLY A 145 44.65 -2.38 -22.30
N PRO A 146 45.28 -3.31 -21.56
CA PRO A 146 45.01 -4.76 -21.66
C PRO A 146 43.53 -5.13 -21.43
N ASP A 147 42.81 -4.32 -20.63
CA ASP A 147 41.37 -4.49 -20.37
C ASP A 147 40.46 -3.53 -21.16
N ALA A 148 40.97 -2.85 -22.19
CA ALA A 148 40.22 -1.85 -22.95
C ALA A 148 38.92 -2.43 -23.54
N ARG A 149 38.97 -3.65 -24.07
CA ARG A 149 37.80 -4.33 -24.66
C ARG A 149 36.72 -4.64 -23.62
N ALA A 150 37.11 -5.21 -22.48
CA ALA A 150 36.17 -5.55 -21.42
C ALA A 150 35.51 -4.31 -20.80
N ARG A 151 36.29 -3.23 -20.61
CA ARG A 151 35.79 -1.94 -20.12
C ARG A 151 34.85 -1.27 -21.12
N SER A 152 35.20 -1.28 -22.42
CA SER A 152 34.33 -0.74 -23.49
C SER A 152 32.99 -1.47 -23.55
N ILE A 153 33.00 -2.81 -23.48
CA ILE A 153 31.79 -3.64 -23.43
C ILE A 153 30.93 -3.30 -22.20
N ARG A 154 31.54 -3.17 -21.02
CA ARG A 154 30.83 -2.83 -19.78
C ARG A 154 30.19 -1.44 -19.86
N ASN A 155 30.95 -0.44 -20.30
CA ASN A 155 30.49 0.95 -20.43
C ASN A 155 29.35 1.08 -21.45
N ALA A 156 29.49 0.45 -22.63
CA ALA A 156 28.43 0.43 -23.65
C ALA A 156 27.14 -0.23 -23.12
N LYS A 157 27.27 -1.31 -22.34
CA LYS A 157 26.12 -1.99 -21.71
C LYS A 157 25.43 -1.10 -20.69
N GLU A 158 26.17 -0.33 -19.89
CA GLU A 158 25.60 0.60 -18.91
C GLU A 158 24.90 1.78 -19.57
N GLN A 159 25.50 2.37 -20.62
CA GLN A 159 24.86 3.43 -21.38
C GLN A 159 23.53 2.96 -21.99
N LEU A 160 23.53 1.82 -22.69
CA LEU A 160 22.32 1.29 -23.31
C LEU A 160 21.23 0.87 -22.31
N LYS A 161 21.58 0.54 -21.05
CA LYS A 161 20.59 0.27 -19.99
C LYS A 161 19.77 1.51 -19.63
N THR A 162 20.36 2.71 -19.73
CA THR A 162 19.71 3.99 -19.38
C THR A 162 18.66 4.42 -20.42
N LEU A 163 18.79 3.97 -21.67
CA LEU A 163 17.86 4.29 -22.76
C LEU A 163 16.49 3.61 -22.59
N ASP A 164 15.42 4.24 -23.07
CA ASP A 164 14.08 3.64 -23.06
C ASP A 164 13.95 2.54 -24.14
N TYR A 165 12.95 1.65 -24.02
CA TYR A 165 12.77 0.54 -24.95
C TYR A 165 12.58 0.98 -26.40
N LYS A 166 11.98 2.17 -26.63
CA LYS A 166 11.81 2.75 -27.97
C LYS A 166 13.15 3.15 -28.58
N GLU A 167 14.00 3.79 -27.80
CA GLU A 167 15.33 4.23 -28.23
C GLU A 167 16.23 3.03 -28.53
N VAL A 168 16.21 2.00 -27.68
CA VAL A 168 16.93 0.74 -27.94
C VAL A 168 16.39 0.05 -29.21
N LYS A 169 15.07 0.06 -29.43
CA LYS A 169 14.47 -0.51 -30.64
C LYS A 169 14.87 0.26 -31.91
N ASP A 170 14.95 1.59 -31.84
CA ASP A 170 15.39 2.43 -32.95
C ASP A 170 16.88 2.23 -33.25
N LEU A 171 17.71 2.06 -32.22
CA LEU A 171 19.13 1.69 -32.38
C LEU A 171 19.30 0.31 -33.02
N CYS A 172 18.53 -0.69 -32.57
CA CYS A 172 18.49 -2.01 -33.20
C CYS A 172 18.12 -1.92 -34.68
N LYS A 173 17.11 -1.11 -35.04
CA LYS A 173 16.71 -0.91 -36.44
C LYS A 173 17.82 -0.24 -37.27
N ARG A 174 18.52 0.74 -36.71
CA ARG A 174 19.61 1.46 -37.38
C ARG A 174 20.84 0.59 -37.62
N GLU A 175 21.17 -0.29 -36.69
CA GLU A 175 22.33 -1.19 -36.77
C GLU A 175 22.00 -2.59 -37.32
N GLN A 176 20.75 -2.81 -37.77
CA GLN A 176 20.27 -4.08 -38.30
C GLN A 176 20.39 -5.25 -37.30
N VAL A 177 20.26 -4.98 -36.00
CA VAL A 177 20.26 -5.99 -34.93
C VAL A 177 18.82 -6.39 -34.59
N PRO A 178 18.47 -7.69 -34.56
CA PRO A 178 17.10 -8.13 -34.24
C PRO A 178 16.71 -7.79 -32.79
N TYR A 179 15.54 -7.18 -32.62
CA TYR A 179 15.01 -6.81 -31.31
C TYR A 179 14.08 -7.91 -30.76
N ILE A 180 14.51 -8.61 -29.70
CA ILE A 180 13.72 -9.67 -29.03
C ILE A 180 13.17 -9.16 -27.69
N ARG A 181 14.07 -8.83 -26.75
CA ARG A 181 13.77 -8.22 -25.44
C ARG A 181 14.85 -7.19 -25.13
N LYS A 182 14.53 -6.13 -24.37
CA LYS A 182 15.47 -5.01 -24.10
C LYS A 182 16.86 -5.49 -23.67
N GLN A 183 16.97 -6.39 -22.69
CA GLN A 183 18.27 -6.86 -22.20
C GLN A 183 19.07 -7.65 -23.25
N GLN A 184 18.39 -8.46 -24.07
CA GLN A 184 19.02 -9.26 -25.13
C GLN A 184 19.42 -8.39 -26.33
N ALA A 185 18.57 -7.41 -26.68
CA ALA A 185 18.88 -6.39 -27.68
C ALA A 185 20.10 -5.55 -27.28
N ILE A 186 20.22 -5.19 -25.99
CA ILE A 186 21.40 -4.49 -25.46
C ILE A 186 22.65 -5.38 -25.59
N ALA A 187 22.58 -6.66 -25.22
CA ALA A 187 23.72 -7.58 -25.35
C ALA A 187 24.18 -7.69 -26.83
N ASN A 188 23.24 -7.94 -27.74
CA ASN A 188 23.51 -8.05 -29.17
C ASN A 188 24.08 -6.75 -29.76
N LEU A 189 23.57 -5.58 -29.36
CA LEU A 189 24.11 -4.28 -29.79
C LEU A 189 25.55 -4.06 -29.30
N VAL A 190 25.85 -4.44 -28.05
CA VAL A 190 27.22 -4.32 -27.50
C VAL A 190 28.18 -5.25 -28.24
N GLU A 191 27.78 -6.50 -28.48
CA GLU A 191 28.58 -7.46 -29.26
C GLU A 191 28.76 -7.00 -30.71
N HIS A 192 27.74 -6.42 -31.34
CA HIS A 192 27.82 -5.90 -32.69
C HIS A 192 28.75 -4.67 -32.81
N ARG A 193 28.80 -3.81 -31.79
CA ARG A 193 29.66 -2.62 -31.76
C ARG A 193 31.12 -2.91 -31.39
N ALA A 194 31.39 -3.96 -30.62
CA ALA A 194 32.74 -4.26 -30.13
C ALA A 194 33.77 -4.47 -31.26
N PRO A 195 33.49 -5.21 -32.36
CA PRO A 195 34.43 -5.35 -33.47
C PRO A 195 34.72 -4.03 -34.22
N ARG A 196 33.75 -3.10 -34.26
CA ARG A 196 33.93 -1.79 -34.92
C ARG A 196 34.87 -0.88 -34.14
N ALA A 197 34.77 -0.90 -32.81
CA ALA A 197 35.59 -0.07 -31.93
C ALA A 197 37.05 -0.53 -31.82
N PHE A 198 37.34 -1.81 -32.04
CA PHE A 198 38.69 -2.38 -31.89
C PHE A 198 39.37 -2.77 -33.21
N GLY A 199 38.68 -2.60 -34.34
CA GLY A 199 39.18 -2.98 -35.67
C GLY A 199 39.32 -4.50 -35.84
N ARG A 200 39.02 -5.02 -37.03
CA ARG A 200 39.30 -6.44 -37.35
C ARG A 200 40.80 -6.72 -37.54
N ASP A 201 41.61 -5.68 -37.80
CA ASP A 201 42.98 -5.83 -38.31
C ASP A 201 44.09 -5.70 -37.26
N ARG A 202 43.76 -5.71 -35.96
CA ARG A 202 44.75 -5.70 -34.86
C ARG A 202 44.70 -6.92 -33.95
N MET A 203 44.22 -8.06 -34.47
CA MET A 203 44.52 -9.33 -33.82
C MET A 203 45.96 -9.72 -34.16
N ALA A 204 46.88 -9.34 -33.27
CA ALA A 204 48.23 -9.91 -33.26
C ALA A 204 48.11 -11.45 -33.27
N PRO A 205 48.97 -12.14 -34.04
CA PRO A 205 48.94 -13.59 -34.15
C PRO A 205 48.99 -14.24 -32.75
N PRO A 206 48.18 -15.27 -32.49
CA PRO A 206 48.12 -15.91 -31.19
C PRO A 206 49.51 -16.46 -30.84
N ALA A 207 50.03 -16.03 -29.69
CA ALA A 207 51.24 -16.59 -29.12
C ALA A 207 51.07 -18.10 -28.98
N THR A 208 52.00 -18.83 -29.59
CA THR A 208 52.16 -20.27 -29.58
C THR A 208 52.15 -20.79 -28.15
N HIS A 209 51.13 -21.58 -27.80
CA HIS A 209 51.06 -22.27 -26.51
C HIS A 209 52.15 -23.36 -26.44
N PRO A 210 52.88 -23.50 -25.31
CA PRO A 210 53.69 -24.69 -25.04
C PRO A 210 52.80 -25.91 -24.71
N PRO A 211 53.31 -27.14 -24.93
CA PRO A 211 52.53 -28.38 -24.92
C PRO A 211 52.03 -28.77 -23.52
N PRO A 212 50.90 -29.50 -23.43
CA PRO A 212 50.29 -29.88 -22.16
C PRO A 212 51.00 -31.09 -21.52
N LEU A 213 51.26 -30.99 -20.23
CA LEU A 213 51.68 -32.10 -19.38
C LEU A 213 50.47 -33.00 -19.02
N PRO A 214 50.71 -34.32 -18.80
CA PRO A 214 49.65 -35.30 -18.64
C PRO A 214 48.90 -35.17 -17.31
N VAL A 215 47.58 -35.18 -17.42
CA VAL A 215 46.61 -35.18 -16.32
C VAL A 215 46.49 -36.59 -15.76
N ILE A 216 46.84 -36.77 -14.48
CA ILE A 216 46.50 -37.96 -13.71
C ILE A 216 45.05 -37.82 -13.26
N THR A 217 44.20 -38.70 -13.80
CA THR A 217 42.82 -38.91 -13.41
C THR A 217 42.77 -39.73 -12.13
N GLU A 218 42.45 -39.10 -10.99
CA GLU A 218 41.95 -39.80 -9.82
C GLU A 218 40.47 -39.48 -9.61
N SER A 219 39.70 -40.55 -9.76
CA SER A 219 38.26 -40.62 -9.55
C SER A 219 38.02 -40.79 -8.04
N SER A 220 37.41 -39.79 -7.41
CA SER A 220 36.74 -39.96 -6.12
C SER A 220 35.39 -39.26 -6.18
N SER A 221 34.35 -40.07 -6.39
CA SER A 221 32.96 -39.68 -6.34
C SER A 221 32.41 -39.94 -4.94
N GLU A 222 32.65 -39.01 -4.01
CA GLU A 222 31.85 -38.93 -2.78
C GLU A 222 30.74 -37.90 -2.98
N ALA A 223 29.57 -38.40 -3.40
CA ALA A 223 28.34 -37.63 -3.39
C ALA A 223 27.91 -37.41 -1.94
N ALA A 224 28.41 -36.33 -1.32
CA ALA A 224 27.92 -35.82 -0.06
C ALA A 224 26.49 -35.27 -0.25
N SER A 225 25.51 -36.16 -0.18
CA SER A 225 24.10 -35.83 0.03
C SER A 225 23.93 -35.39 1.49
N SER A 226 24.32 -34.15 1.78
CA SER A 226 24.01 -33.48 3.06
C SER A 226 22.51 -33.16 3.08
N SER A 227 21.75 -34.13 3.56
CA SER A 227 20.43 -33.89 4.13
C SER A 227 20.66 -33.37 5.55
N ASP A 228 20.90 -32.07 5.68
CA ASP A 228 20.82 -31.39 6.98
C ASP A 228 19.37 -31.49 7.45
N VAL A 229 19.11 -32.54 8.21
CA VAL A 229 17.89 -32.73 8.98
C VAL A 229 17.91 -31.61 10.02
N PHE A 230 16.95 -30.69 9.91
CA PHE A 230 16.67 -29.70 10.92
C PHE A 230 16.35 -30.44 12.23
N ASP A 231 17.33 -30.54 13.11
CA ASP A 231 17.14 -31.03 14.47
C ASP A 231 16.22 -30.03 15.19
N GLU A 232 15.02 -30.48 15.55
CA GLU A 232 13.95 -29.64 16.14
C GLU A 232 14.19 -29.31 17.63
N GLY A 233 15.41 -29.53 18.14
CA GLY A 233 15.79 -29.31 19.53
C GLY A 233 16.25 -27.88 19.84
N SER A 234 15.41 -27.09 20.53
CA SER A 234 15.81 -25.98 21.41
C SER A 234 16.62 -24.81 20.80
N GLY A 235 16.39 -24.45 19.54
CA GLY A 235 17.15 -23.41 18.81
C GLY A 235 16.46 -22.05 18.61
N SER A 236 15.49 -21.64 19.44
CA SER A 236 14.76 -20.36 19.21
C SER A 236 15.66 -19.12 19.27
N ASP A 237 16.79 -19.19 19.97
CA ASP A 237 17.73 -18.06 20.10
C ASP A 237 18.74 -17.95 18.95
N GLU A 238 18.98 -19.00 18.16
CA GLU A 238 20.06 -18.99 17.17
C GLU A 238 19.79 -18.01 16.00
N TRP A 239 18.52 -17.89 15.62
CA TRP A 239 18.05 -16.99 14.56
C TRP A 239 18.26 -15.51 14.92
N SER A 240 18.32 -15.22 16.22
CA SER A 240 18.57 -13.89 16.74
C SER A 240 20.03 -13.44 16.55
N ASN A 241 20.93 -14.22 15.95
CA ASN A 241 22.28 -13.72 15.64
C ASN A 241 22.60 -13.69 14.15
N TRP A 242 21.67 -14.09 13.29
CA TRP A 242 21.95 -14.17 11.86
C TRP A 242 22.00 -12.79 11.18
N PRO A 243 22.95 -12.57 10.26
CA PRO A 243 23.00 -11.35 9.48
C PRO A 243 21.80 -11.24 8.54
N VAL A 244 21.39 -10.00 8.25
CA VAL A 244 20.20 -9.69 7.42
C VAL A 244 20.30 -10.34 6.03
N GLU A 245 21.50 -10.39 5.47
CA GLU A 245 21.82 -10.98 4.18
C GLU A 245 21.53 -12.50 4.17
N ARG A 246 21.89 -13.20 5.24
CA ARG A 246 21.60 -14.64 5.41
C ARG A 246 20.09 -14.87 5.50
N LEU A 247 19.37 -14.06 6.29
CA LEU A 247 17.91 -14.14 6.38
C LEU A 247 17.23 -13.93 5.03
N TRP A 248 17.71 -12.98 4.21
CA TRP A 248 17.22 -12.79 2.84
C TRP A 248 17.52 -13.98 1.93
N GLY A 249 18.70 -14.57 2.03
CA GLY A 249 19.09 -15.77 1.30
C GLY A 249 18.14 -16.93 1.58
N ILE A 250 17.87 -17.18 2.86
CA ILE A 250 16.96 -18.23 3.33
C ILE A 250 15.53 -17.94 2.90
N CYS A 251 15.05 -16.70 3.08
CA CYS A 251 13.71 -16.29 2.63
C CYS A 251 13.49 -16.59 1.13
N ARG A 252 14.47 -16.23 0.28
CA ARG A 252 14.42 -16.52 -1.16
C ARG A 252 14.54 -18.01 -1.46
N GLY A 253 15.30 -18.77 -0.67
CA GLY A 253 15.37 -20.24 -0.74
C GLY A 253 14.02 -20.88 -0.47
N LEU A 254 13.41 -20.57 0.68
CA LEU A 254 12.10 -21.06 1.09
C LEU A 254 11.01 -20.73 0.06
N ILE A 255 11.01 -19.50 -0.49
CA ILE A 255 10.03 -19.11 -1.51
C ILE A 255 10.26 -19.84 -2.83
N ARG A 256 11.51 -20.13 -3.23
CA ARG A 256 11.80 -20.96 -4.41
C ARG A 256 11.32 -22.39 -4.20
N GLU A 257 11.54 -22.95 -3.01
CA GLU A 257 11.10 -24.30 -2.69
C GLU A 257 9.57 -24.41 -2.67
N ARG A 258 8.92 -23.40 -2.07
CA ARG A 258 7.46 -23.26 -2.06
C ARG A 258 6.84 -23.24 -3.45
N LYS A 259 7.53 -22.69 -4.45
CA LYS A 259 7.06 -22.67 -5.85
C LYS A 259 7.04 -24.06 -6.50
N LYS A 260 7.87 -24.99 -6.03
CA LYS A 260 7.95 -26.35 -6.57
C LYS A 260 6.85 -27.25 -6.02
N GLN A 261 6.37 -26.97 -4.81
CA GLN A 261 5.40 -27.81 -4.12
C GLN A 261 3.96 -27.55 -4.58
N VAL A 262 3.19 -28.63 -4.71
CA VAL A 262 1.74 -28.59 -4.96
C VAL A 262 1.03 -28.66 -3.60
N GLY A 263 0.56 -27.53 -3.09
CA GLY A 263 -0.20 -27.49 -1.83
C GLY A 263 0.40 -26.55 -0.78
N VAL A 264 -0.05 -26.70 0.47
CA VAL A 264 0.48 -25.95 1.63
C VAL A 264 1.29 -26.91 2.48
N ASN A 265 2.59 -26.67 2.60
CA ASN A 265 3.47 -27.42 3.48
C ASN A 265 3.64 -26.65 4.79
N CYS A 266 3.05 -27.16 5.87
CA CYS A 266 3.02 -26.45 7.15
C CYS A 266 4.41 -26.16 7.72
N LYS A 267 5.38 -27.10 7.59
CA LYS A 267 6.77 -26.89 8.05
C LYS A 267 7.46 -25.77 7.29
N LEU A 268 7.25 -25.72 5.97
CA LEU A 268 7.78 -24.67 5.11
C LEU A 268 7.16 -23.30 5.42
N GLU A 269 5.84 -23.24 5.64
CA GLU A 269 5.15 -22.00 6.03
C GLU A 269 5.61 -21.51 7.40
N ALA A 270 5.77 -22.41 8.38
CA ALA A 270 6.31 -22.10 9.71
C ALA A 270 7.69 -21.45 9.61
N SER A 271 8.60 -22.08 8.85
CA SER A 271 9.95 -21.54 8.60
C SER A 271 9.90 -20.16 7.93
N LEU A 272 9.02 -19.99 6.94
CA LEU A 272 8.86 -18.72 6.24
C LEU A 272 8.31 -17.62 7.15
N ARG A 273 7.37 -17.94 8.06
CA ARG A 273 6.84 -17.00 9.06
C ARG A 273 7.94 -16.48 9.96
N TRP A 274 8.76 -17.37 10.51
CA TRP A 274 9.88 -17.00 11.39
C TRP A 274 10.89 -16.09 10.67
N VAL A 275 11.28 -16.43 9.45
CA VAL A 275 12.20 -15.59 8.66
C VAL A 275 11.59 -14.21 8.35
N VAL A 276 10.30 -14.16 8.00
CA VAL A 276 9.61 -12.90 7.70
C VAL A 276 9.37 -12.05 8.95
N PHE A 277 9.26 -12.66 10.13
CA PHE A 277 9.26 -11.97 11.43
C PHE A 277 10.65 -11.43 11.81
N ALA A 278 11.70 -12.22 11.61
CA ALA A 278 13.08 -11.84 11.94
C ALA A 278 13.61 -10.68 11.07
N LEU A 279 13.21 -10.61 9.80
CA LEU A 279 13.66 -9.59 8.86
C LEU A 279 13.33 -8.14 9.32
N PRO A 280 12.09 -7.78 9.72
CA PRO A 280 11.78 -6.52 10.38
C PRO A 280 12.55 -6.31 11.68
N LYS A 281 12.67 -7.32 12.54
CA LYS A 281 13.40 -7.20 13.83
C LYS A 281 14.85 -6.77 13.62
N ARG A 282 15.45 -7.20 12.50
CA ARG A 282 16.83 -6.89 12.08
C ARG A 282 16.96 -5.67 11.16
N GLY A 283 15.88 -4.93 10.91
CA GLY A 283 15.91 -3.76 10.02
C GLY A 283 15.93 -4.07 8.52
N GLY A 284 15.87 -5.35 8.12
CA GLY A 284 15.79 -5.78 6.72
C GLY A 284 14.48 -5.39 6.04
N ILE A 285 13.40 -5.24 6.81
CA ILE A 285 12.07 -4.80 6.33
C ILE A 285 11.55 -3.68 7.23
N ARG A 286 12.03 -2.45 7.00
CA ARG A 286 11.66 -1.26 7.79
C ARG A 286 10.16 -1.02 7.93
N TRP A 287 9.39 -1.29 6.87
CA TRP A 287 7.94 -1.05 6.88
C TRP A 287 7.16 -2.12 7.66
N GLY A 288 7.80 -3.24 8.01
CA GLY A 288 7.25 -4.27 8.88
C GLY A 288 7.39 -3.95 10.37
N HIS A 289 8.21 -2.96 10.75
CA HIS A 289 8.49 -2.62 12.16
C HIS A 289 7.23 -2.32 12.97
N LYS A 290 6.21 -1.74 12.32
CA LYS A 290 4.94 -1.38 12.98
C LYS A 290 4.14 -2.58 13.51
N PHE A 291 4.49 -3.81 13.12
CA PHE A 291 3.85 -5.04 13.60
C PHE A 291 4.71 -5.78 14.64
N LEU A 292 5.96 -5.33 14.87
CA LEU A 292 6.92 -6.08 15.69
C LEU A 292 6.43 -6.28 17.12
N ASN A 293 5.77 -5.29 17.70
CA ASN A 293 5.33 -5.38 19.09
C ASN A 293 4.18 -6.38 19.23
N ASP A 294 3.22 -6.36 18.30
CA ASP A 294 2.14 -7.35 18.27
C ASP A 294 2.68 -8.76 18.06
N TRP A 295 3.64 -8.94 17.14
CA TRP A 295 4.27 -10.24 16.91
C TRP A 295 5.13 -10.71 18.08
N THR A 296 5.84 -9.79 18.75
CA THR A 296 6.67 -10.13 19.91
C THR A 296 5.79 -10.54 21.08
N SER A 297 4.71 -9.79 21.36
CA SER A 297 3.70 -10.18 22.35
C SER A 297 3.11 -11.54 22.00
N TRP A 298 2.73 -11.75 20.73
CA TRP A 298 2.19 -13.02 20.26
C TRP A 298 3.14 -14.19 20.54
N CYS A 299 4.42 -14.04 20.21
CA CYS A 299 5.43 -15.08 20.45
C CYS A 299 5.71 -15.34 21.93
N LEU A 300 5.53 -14.35 22.81
CA LEU A 300 5.65 -14.53 24.26
C LEU A 300 4.44 -15.25 24.85
N ASP A 301 3.25 -15.00 24.28
CA ASP A 301 1.99 -15.55 24.78
C ASP A 301 1.70 -16.98 24.25
N HIS A 302 2.44 -17.47 23.25
CA HIS A 302 2.20 -18.76 22.59
C HIS A 302 3.49 -19.53 22.33
N ASP A 303 3.67 -20.67 23.00
CA ASP A 303 4.85 -21.53 22.89
C ASP A 303 5.09 -22.02 21.45
N ASP A 304 4.03 -22.30 20.71
CA ASP A 304 4.10 -22.78 19.32
C ASP A 304 4.30 -21.67 18.28
N GLY A 305 4.53 -20.43 18.75
CA GLY A 305 4.71 -19.24 17.93
C GLY A 305 3.52 -19.00 17.00
N PHE A 306 3.77 -18.93 15.68
CA PHE A 306 2.75 -18.57 14.69
C PHE A 306 1.87 -19.73 14.21
N ASN A 307 2.09 -20.97 14.66
CA ASN A 307 1.43 -22.15 14.09
C ASN A 307 0.12 -22.55 14.80
N SER A 308 -0.02 -22.23 16.09
CA SER A 308 -1.15 -22.72 16.91
C SER A 308 -2.30 -21.73 17.07
N ALA A 309 -2.28 -20.64 16.32
CA ALA A 309 -3.30 -19.61 16.39
C ALA A 309 -4.66 -20.12 15.87
N SER A 310 -5.52 -20.60 16.78
CA SER A 310 -6.96 -20.68 16.56
C SER A 310 -7.59 -19.31 16.88
N CYS A 311 -8.58 -18.87 16.09
CA CYS A 311 -9.27 -17.60 16.31
C CYS A 311 -8.36 -16.36 16.46
N CYS A 312 -7.80 -15.86 15.36
CA CYS A 312 -6.93 -14.69 15.38
C CYS A 312 -7.25 -13.66 14.29
N VAL A 313 -6.80 -12.43 14.54
CA VAL A 313 -6.58 -11.44 13.49
C VAL A 313 -5.15 -11.62 12.99
N TYR A 314 -4.99 -11.71 11.67
CA TYR A 314 -3.71 -11.92 11.01
C TYR A 314 -3.41 -10.83 9.99
N VAL A 315 -2.13 -10.74 9.64
CA VAL A 315 -1.62 -9.92 8.56
C VAL A 315 -1.06 -10.82 7.46
N ALA A 316 -1.50 -10.61 6.21
CA ALA A 316 -0.83 -11.15 5.05
C ALA A 316 0.22 -10.14 4.55
N ILE A 317 1.47 -10.55 4.63
CA ILE A 317 2.63 -9.70 4.39
C ILE A 317 3.57 -10.36 3.38
N SER A 318 4.25 -9.55 2.57
CA SER A 318 5.27 -10.02 1.63
C SER A 318 6.60 -9.39 1.97
N PRO A 319 7.71 -10.14 2.10
CA PRO A 319 9.00 -9.53 2.33
C PRO A 319 9.42 -8.59 1.19
N PHE A 320 8.91 -8.81 -0.03
CA PHE A 320 9.31 -8.09 -1.24
C PHE A 320 8.45 -6.88 -1.59
N CYS A 321 7.31 -6.66 -0.91
CA CYS A 321 6.50 -5.47 -1.15
C CYS A 321 5.74 -4.96 0.06
N LYS A 322 5.48 -3.65 0.07
CA LYS A 322 4.76 -2.95 1.16
C LYS A 322 3.24 -3.19 1.15
N ALA A 323 2.72 -3.94 0.19
CA ALA A 323 1.29 -4.16 0.07
C ALA A 323 0.86 -5.21 1.10
N VAL A 324 0.08 -4.78 2.08
CA VAL A 324 -0.36 -5.60 3.21
C VAL A 324 -1.87 -5.79 3.16
N TYR A 325 -2.33 -6.96 3.61
CA TYR A 325 -3.72 -7.27 3.89
C TYR A 325 -3.88 -7.66 5.35
N ILE A 326 -5.00 -7.28 5.98
CA ILE A 326 -5.37 -7.69 7.32
C ILE A 326 -6.66 -8.50 7.23
N GLY A 327 -6.74 -9.61 7.93
CA GLY A 327 -7.92 -10.46 7.93
C GLY A 327 -8.17 -11.06 9.30
N LYS A 328 -9.39 -11.55 9.52
CA LYS A 328 -9.69 -12.46 10.62
C LYS A 328 -9.87 -13.91 10.17
N THR A 329 -9.65 -14.83 11.12
CA THR A 329 -9.98 -16.25 10.99
C THR A 329 -10.47 -16.81 12.30
N GLU A 330 -11.50 -17.66 12.24
CA GLU A 330 -11.97 -18.48 13.36
C GLU A 330 -11.31 -19.87 13.36
N ARG A 331 -10.63 -20.20 12.25
CA ARG A 331 -9.91 -21.47 12.05
C ARG A 331 -8.42 -21.26 12.23
N ASN A 332 -7.66 -22.36 12.29
CA ASN A 332 -6.20 -22.32 12.21
C ASN A 332 -5.71 -21.50 10.99
N LEU A 333 -4.61 -20.78 11.19
CA LEU A 333 -4.02 -19.88 10.20
C LEU A 333 -3.64 -20.58 8.89
N ASP A 334 -3.13 -21.82 8.94
CA ASP A 334 -2.78 -22.64 7.78
C ASP A 334 -4.02 -23.01 6.97
N THR A 335 -5.09 -23.44 7.65
CA THR A 335 -6.38 -23.72 7.02
C THR A 335 -6.90 -22.48 6.29
N ARG A 336 -6.84 -21.32 6.95
CA ARG A 336 -7.25 -20.05 6.33
C ARG A 336 -6.38 -19.67 5.15
N TRP A 337 -5.08 -19.94 5.23
CA TRP A 337 -4.16 -19.68 4.15
C TRP A 337 -4.45 -20.55 2.93
N GLY A 338 -4.64 -21.86 3.14
CA GLY A 338 -5.07 -22.80 2.12
C GLY A 338 -6.36 -22.37 1.43
N GLU A 339 -7.33 -21.81 2.15
CA GLU A 339 -8.55 -21.24 1.55
C GLU A 339 -8.27 -20.07 0.61
N HIS A 340 -7.38 -19.15 0.98
CA HIS A 340 -7.00 -18.04 0.11
C HIS A 340 -6.29 -18.54 -1.14
N LEU A 341 -5.40 -19.54 -0.99
CA LEU A 341 -4.64 -20.13 -2.08
C LEU A 341 -5.53 -20.93 -3.05
N ARG A 342 -6.49 -21.73 -2.56
CA ARG A 342 -7.44 -22.47 -3.40
C ARG A 342 -8.35 -21.55 -4.21
N LYS A 343 -8.76 -20.42 -3.61
CA LYS A 343 -9.61 -19.43 -4.28
C LYS A 343 -8.83 -18.44 -5.14
N CYS A 344 -7.50 -18.53 -5.16
CA CYS A 344 -6.63 -17.73 -6.00
C CYS A 344 -6.62 -18.31 -7.43
N GLY A 345 -7.05 -17.54 -8.42
CA GLY A 345 -7.12 -17.98 -9.83
C GLY A 345 -8.49 -18.51 -10.29
N GLN A 346 -9.41 -18.80 -9.37
CA GLN A 346 -10.81 -19.01 -9.73
C GLN A 346 -11.39 -17.63 -10.09
N GLY A 347 -11.66 -17.39 -11.39
CA GLY A 347 -12.05 -16.09 -11.97
C GLY A 347 -13.35 -15.45 -11.49
N GLY A 348 -13.83 -15.78 -10.30
CA GLY A 348 -15.02 -15.20 -9.69
C GLY A 348 -14.80 -13.76 -9.16
N PRO A 349 -15.88 -13.11 -8.69
CA PRO A 349 -15.83 -11.81 -8.01
C PRO A 349 -15.15 -11.94 -6.63
N GLY A 350 -13.85 -12.24 -6.64
CA GLY A 350 -13.05 -12.42 -5.45
C GLY A 350 -12.70 -11.09 -4.78
N ASN A 351 -12.49 -11.16 -3.46
CA ASN A 351 -11.85 -10.09 -2.68
C ASN A 351 -10.61 -9.57 -3.43
N HIS A 352 -10.42 -8.26 -3.43
CA HIS A 352 -9.26 -7.59 -4.02
C HIS A 352 -7.93 -8.27 -3.63
N PHE A 353 -7.81 -8.72 -2.38
CA PHE A 353 -6.64 -9.48 -1.91
C PHE A 353 -6.33 -10.73 -2.75
N ARG A 354 -7.34 -11.52 -3.13
CA ARG A 354 -7.11 -12.75 -3.92
C ARG A 354 -6.67 -12.44 -5.35
N ARG A 355 -7.25 -11.40 -5.96
CA ARG A 355 -6.81 -10.91 -7.27
C ARG A 355 -5.37 -10.41 -7.21
N TRP A 356 -5.02 -9.73 -6.12
CA TRP A 356 -3.65 -9.30 -5.86
C TRP A 356 -2.70 -10.50 -5.77
N LEU A 357 -3.02 -11.53 -4.98
CA LEU A 357 -2.24 -12.76 -4.88
C LEU A 357 -2.04 -13.42 -6.25
N SER A 358 -3.08 -13.51 -7.08
CA SER A 358 -2.97 -14.05 -8.45
C SER A 358 -1.99 -13.25 -9.32
N SER A 359 -2.00 -11.92 -9.20
CA SER A 359 -1.18 -11.05 -10.05
C SER A 359 0.28 -10.91 -9.57
N TYR A 360 0.50 -10.90 -8.26
CA TYR A 360 1.82 -10.66 -7.67
C TYR A 360 2.60 -11.95 -7.39
N GLY A 361 1.91 -13.08 -7.27
CA GLY A 361 2.47 -14.36 -6.83
C GLY A 361 2.05 -14.65 -5.40
N LYS A 362 1.24 -15.70 -5.24
CA LYS A 362 0.67 -16.14 -3.96
C LYS A 362 1.75 -16.66 -2.99
N GLU A 363 2.83 -17.18 -3.54
CA GLU A 363 4.01 -17.67 -2.84
C GLU A 363 4.86 -16.57 -2.19
N ASN A 364 4.68 -15.32 -2.62
CA ASN A 364 5.42 -14.17 -2.10
C ASN A 364 4.81 -13.61 -0.82
N TYR A 365 3.71 -14.18 -0.33
CA TYR A 365 2.98 -13.74 0.85
C TYR A 365 2.98 -14.81 1.93
N VAL A 366 3.03 -14.39 3.18
CA VAL A 366 2.88 -15.24 4.36
C VAL A 366 1.82 -14.63 5.28
N LEU A 367 1.09 -15.47 6.02
CA LEU A 367 0.21 -15.02 7.08
C LEU A 367 0.94 -15.06 8.43
N LEU A 368 0.89 -13.96 9.18
CA LEU A 368 1.37 -13.85 10.55
C LEU A 368 0.21 -13.42 11.46
N SER A 369 0.03 -14.11 12.58
CA SER A 369 -0.92 -13.72 13.61
C SER A 369 -0.53 -12.38 14.23
N LEU A 370 -1.51 -11.52 14.49
CA LEU A 370 -1.32 -10.25 15.20
C LEU A 370 -1.80 -10.36 16.63
N ILE A 371 -3.05 -10.80 16.83
CA ILE A 371 -3.66 -10.90 18.15
C ILE A 371 -4.74 -11.97 18.19
N GLY A 372 -4.82 -12.68 19.30
CA GLY A 372 -5.81 -13.70 19.56
C GLY A 372 -7.04 -13.04 20.15
N ALA A 373 -8.24 -13.41 19.67
CA ALA A 373 -9.45 -12.84 20.23
C ALA A 373 -10.61 -13.84 20.15
N PRO A 374 -11.59 -13.76 21.08
CA PRO A 374 -12.82 -14.52 20.96
C PRO A 374 -13.51 -14.26 19.62
N VAL A 375 -14.21 -15.28 19.09
CA VAL A 375 -14.86 -15.24 17.77
C VAL A 375 -15.73 -14.00 17.56
N HIS A 376 -16.51 -13.62 18.57
CA HIS A 376 -17.40 -12.46 18.52
C HIS A 376 -16.66 -11.12 18.51
N GLU A 377 -15.41 -11.07 18.95
CA GLU A 377 -14.59 -9.86 18.97
C GLU A 377 -13.71 -9.72 17.71
N LEU A 378 -13.40 -10.82 17.02
CA LEU A 378 -12.46 -10.83 15.90
C LEU A 378 -12.77 -9.78 14.83
N LEU A 379 -14.06 -9.53 14.54
CA LEU A 379 -14.46 -8.52 13.54
C LEU A 379 -14.15 -7.09 14.02
N ALA A 380 -14.36 -6.81 15.29
CA ALA A 380 -14.09 -5.49 15.84
C ALA A 380 -12.59 -5.20 15.88
N VAL A 381 -11.80 -6.20 16.27
CA VAL A 381 -10.33 -6.17 16.29
C VAL A 381 -9.76 -6.05 14.87
N GLU A 382 -10.27 -6.81 13.89
CA GLU A 382 -9.89 -6.68 12.48
C GLU A 382 -10.17 -5.25 11.97
N ASN A 383 -11.36 -4.73 12.23
CA ASN A 383 -11.73 -3.37 11.84
C ASN A 383 -10.90 -2.30 12.54
N PHE A 384 -10.43 -2.55 13.76
CA PHE A 384 -9.50 -1.68 14.46
C PHE A 384 -8.18 -1.57 13.69
N TYR A 385 -7.52 -2.69 13.40
CA TYR A 385 -6.25 -2.69 12.66
C TYR A 385 -6.38 -2.14 11.24
N ILE A 386 -7.49 -2.44 10.53
CA ILE A 386 -7.74 -1.88 9.20
C ILE A 386 -7.86 -0.35 9.27
N ARG A 387 -8.58 0.19 10.27
CA ARG A 387 -8.72 1.64 10.44
C ARG A 387 -7.39 2.28 10.82
N HIS A 388 -6.65 1.64 11.72
CA HIS A 388 -5.43 2.19 12.29
C HIS A 388 -4.27 2.21 11.28
N TRP A 389 -4.01 1.10 10.58
CA TRP A 389 -2.89 1.00 9.64
C TRP A 389 -3.24 1.24 8.17
N CYS A 390 -4.53 1.35 7.83
CA CYS A 390 -5.02 1.56 6.46
C CYS A 390 -4.34 0.66 5.40
N PRO A 391 -4.28 -0.69 5.59
CA PRO A 391 -3.66 -1.59 4.64
C PRO A 391 -4.25 -1.44 3.24
N ILE A 392 -3.38 -1.31 2.23
CA ILE A 392 -3.79 -1.03 0.86
C ILE A 392 -4.72 -2.13 0.30
N LEU A 393 -4.48 -3.40 0.67
CA LEU A 393 -5.25 -4.51 0.11
C LEU A 393 -6.66 -4.62 0.72
N ASN A 394 -6.94 -3.97 1.86
CA ASN A 394 -8.29 -3.87 2.45
C ASN A 394 -9.06 -2.65 1.97
N THR A 395 -8.36 -1.60 1.53
CA THR A 395 -8.94 -0.31 1.19
C THR A 395 -9.17 -0.14 -0.31
N VAL A 396 -8.39 -0.81 -1.17
CA VAL A 396 -8.56 -0.73 -2.62
C VAL A 396 -9.93 -1.28 -3.04
N GLY A 397 -10.64 -0.49 -3.85
CA GLY A 397 -11.97 -0.85 -4.36
C GLY A 397 -13.12 -0.47 -3.42
N ARG A 398 -12.86 -0.14 -2.15
CA ARG A 398 -13.86 0.56 -1.34
C ARG A 398 -14.02 1.95 -1.96
N LYS A 399 -15.21 2.21 -2.52
CA LYS A 399 -15.64 3.58 -2.81
C LYS A 399 -15.73 4.25 -1.44
N CYS A 400 -14.63 4.84 -0.97
CA CYS A 400 -14.67 5.78 0.15
C CYS A 400 -15.84 6.69 -0.18
N SER A 401 -16.85 6.71 0.69
CA SER A 401 -18.06 7.48 0.44
C SER A 401 -17.62 8.86 -0.03
N ASN A 402 -18.20 9.32 -1.14
CA ASN A 402 -17.78 10.53 -1.86
C ASN A 402 -17.93 11.82 -1.02
N SER A 403 -18.01 11.73 0.31
CA SER A 403 -17.64 12.83 1.20
C SER A 403 -16.33 13.40 0.65
N PRO A 404 -16.37 14.63 0.08
CA PRO A 404 -15.18 15.29 -0.35
C PRO A 404 -14.43 15.65 0.94
N ARG A 405 -13.71 14.67 1.50
CA ARG A 405 -12.70 14.92 2.50
C ARG A 405 -11.74 15.85 1.79
N ARG A 406 -11.89 17.16 2.02
CA ARG A 406 -11.00 18.21 1.57
C ARG A 406 -9.63 17.69 1.95
N ARG A 407 -8.91 17.19 0.94
CA ARG A 407 -7.54 16.71 1.12
C ARG A 407 -6.85 17.88 1.78
N ARG A 408 -6.40 17.70 3.03
CA ARG A 408 -5.64 18.74 3.73
C ARG A 408 -4.64 19.33 2.75
N GLY A 409 -4.67 20.65 2.61
CA GLY A 409 -3.96 21.35 1.54
C GLY A 409 -2.47 21.00 1.57
N LYS A 410 -1.74 21.14 0.45
CA LYS A 410 -0.29 20.88 0.41
C LYS A 410 0.46 21.63 1.52
N ARG A 411 -0.04 22.83 1.90
CA ARG A 411 0.45 23.63 3.04
C ARG A 411 0.14 23.00 4.40
N GLU A 412 -1.05 22.46 4.62
CA GLU A 412 -1.39 21.76 5.88
C GLU A 412 -0.62 20.45 6.03
N ARG A 413 -0.35 19.74 4.93
CA ARG A 413 0.50 18.54 4.96
C ARG A 413 1.96 18.85 5.30
N ARG A 414 2.44 20.04 4.93
CA ARG A 414 3.77 20.54 5.28
C ARG A 414 3.84 21.11 6.70
N LYS A 415 2.71 21.43 7.32
CA LYS A 415 2.62 21.85 8.73
C LYS A 415 2.62 20.67 9.70
N CYS A 416 2.47 19.43 9.23
CA CYS A 416 2.86 18.29 10.06
C CYS A 416 4.38 18.36 10.22
N PRO A 417 4.89 18.59 11.43
CA PRO A 417 6.32 18.77 11.66
C PRO A 417 7.07 17.53 11.15
N VAL A 418 7.98 17.75 10.20
CA VAL A 418 8.82 16.71 9.59
C VAL A 418 9.72 16.03 10.64
N ASP A 419 9.98 16.71 11.75
CA ASP A 419 10.81 16.23 12.87
C ASP A 419 10.05 15.37 13.89
N LYS A 420 8.72 15.26 13.78
CA LYS A 420 8.05 14.08 14.33
C LYS A 420 8.25 12.99 13.31
N GLN A 421 9.48 12.47 13.25
CA GLN A 421 9.70 11.12 12.77
C GLN A 421 8.67 10.30 13.53
N GLU A 422 7.58 9.94 12.84
CA GLU A 422 6.49 9.17 13.41
C GLU A 422 7.12 7.84 13.78
N THR A 423 7.76 7.78 14.96
CA THR A 423 7.86 6.57 15.75
C THR A 423 6.43 6.11 15.77
N CYS A 424 6.15 5.12 14.93
CA CYS A 424 4.82 4.58 14.72
C CYS A 424 4.39 4.18 16.12
N ALA A 425 3.59 5.05 16.76
CA ALA A 425 3.38 4.98 18.20
C ALA A 425 2.89 3.57 18.44
N GLU A 426 3.56 2.86 19.34
CA GLU A 426 3.24 1.47 19.62
C GLU A 426 1.75 1.36 19.87
N VAL A 427 1.07 0.54 19.07
CA VAL A 427 -0.38 0.38 19.14
C VAL A 427 -0.67 -0.93 19.82
N ARG A 428 -0.89 -0.83 21.12
CA ARG A 428 -1.33 -1.95 21.94
C ARG A 428 -2.81 -1.79 22.23
N ILE A 429 -3.61 -2.78 21.82
CA ILE A 429 -5.05 -2.80 22.10
C ILE A 429 -5.24 -3.05 23.58
N ILE A 430 -6.03 -2.18 24.21
CA ILE A 430 -6.43 -2.37 25.60
C ILE A 430 -7.44 -3.50 25.70
N SER A 431 -7.12 -4.52 26.51
CA SER A 431 -8.08 -5.52 26.98
C SER A 431 -8.47 -5.25 28.42
N PHE A 432 -9.66 -5.71 28.79
CA PHE A 432 -10.28 -5.49 30.08
C PHE A 432 -10.72 -6.83 30.68
N CYS A 433 -10.59 -6.99 31.99
CA CYS A 433 -11.15 -8.11 32.72
C CYS A 433 -11.96 -7.59 33.90
N VAL A 434 -13.05 -8.28 34.23
CA VAL A 434 -13.91 -7.96 35.38
C VAL A 434 -13.69 -9.05 36.41
N ASN A 435 -13.37 -8.68 37.65
CA ASN A 435 -13.20 -9.59 38.79
C ASN A 435 -12.28 -10.79 38.50
N ASN A 436 -11.16 -10.56 37.79
CA ASN A 436 -10.22 -11.60 37.32
C ASN A 436 -10.82 -12.63 36.35
N GLY A 437 -11.98 -12.33 35.75
CA GLY A 437 -12.61 -13.15 34.74
C GLY A 437 -11.93 -13.09 33.37
N LYS A 438 -12.60 -13.66 32.37
CA LYS A 438 -12.11 -13.70 30.99
C LYS A 438 -11.91 -12.29 30.42
N GLY A 439 -10.73 -12.05 29.86
CA GLY A 439 -10.43 -10.79 29.18
C GLY A 439 -11.33 -10.58 27.95
N SER A 440 -11.85 -9.36 27.81
CA SER A 440 -12.57 -8.88 26.63
C SER A 440 -11.96 -7.57 26.15
N MET A 441 -11.94 -7.35 24.84
CA MET A 441 -11.53 -6.07 24.27
C MET A 441 -12.72 -5.09 24.09
N GLN A 442 -13.95 -5.53 24.40
CA GLN A 442 -15.20 -4.74 24.32
C GLN A 442 -15.66 -4.30 25.69
N LEU A 443 -15.08 -3.20 26.20
CA LEU A 443 -15.52 -2.63 27.47
C LEU A 443 -17.02 -2.33 27.48
N ASN A 444 -17.62 -1.88 26.36
CA ASN A 444 -19.07 -1.66 26.34
C ASN A 444 -19.84 -2.94 26.65
N ASN A 445 -19.45 -4.09 26.08
CA ASN A 445 -20.17 -5.34 26.31
C ASN A 445 -19.99 -5.82 27.74
N LEU A 446 -18.77 -5.69 28.30
CA LEU A 446 -18.53 -6.02 29.70
C LEU A 446 -19.42 -5.18 30.61
N LEU A 447 -19.53 -3.87 30.39
CA LEU A 447 -20.37 -2.99 31.20
C LEU A 447 -21.87 -3.29 31.01
N ILE A 448 -22.33 -3.58 29.78
CA ILE A 448 -23.70 -4.03 29.51
C ILE A 448 -24.01 -5.33 30.26
N GLU A 449 -23.06 -6.27 30.29
CA GLU A 449 -23.22 -7.54 30.99
C GLU A 449 -23.30 -7.35 32.51
N GLN A 450 -22.43 -6.52 33.09
CA GLN A 450 -22.51 -6.20 34.53
C GLN A 450 -23.83 -5.49 34.89
N ASP A 451 -24.28 -4.53 34.07
CA ASP A 451 -25.57 -3.85 34.26
C ASP A 451 -26.76 -4.81 34.14
N ARG A 452 -26.74 -5.72 33.14
CA ARG A 452 -27.76 -6.75 32.96
C ARG A 452 -27.84 -7.72 34.14
N ASN A 453 -26.69 -8.03 34.76
CA ASN A 453 -26.61 -8.87 35.95
C ASN A 453 -26.90 -8.08 37.25
N GLN A 454 -27.23 -6.79 37.14
CA GLN A 454 -27.48 -5.88 38.28
C GLN A 454 -26.28 -5.76 39.24
N ILE A 455 -25.07 -6.02 38.77
CA ILE A 455 -23.84 -5.89 39.55
C ILE A 455 -23.34 -4.45 39.46
N ARG A 456 -23.57 -3.67 40.52
CA ARG A 456 -23.14 -2.25 40.59
C ARG A 456 -21.69 -2.09 41.06
N ASN A 457 -21.18 -3.04 41.83
CA ASN A 457 -19.84 -3.00 42.40
C ASN A 457 -19.02 -4.14 41.79
N PHE A 458 -18.06 -3.80 40.94
CA PHE A 458 -17.11 -4.74 40.36
C PHE A 458 -15.76 -4.07 40.17
N THR A 459 -14.70 -4.87 40.10
CA THR A 459 -13.36 -4.38 39.79
C THR A 459 -13.06 -4.61 38.32
N LEU A 460 -12.77 -3.53 37.60
CA LEU A 460 -12.32 -3.58 36.22
C LEU A 460 -10.81 -3.42 36.18
N ALA A 461 -10.10 -4.44 35.71
CA ALA A 461 -8.67 -4.35 35.43
C ALA A 461 -8.44 -4.22 33.92
N SER A 462 -7.41 -3.48 33.55
CA SER A 462 -7.01 -3.24 32.17
C SER A 462 -5.60 -3.79 31.96
N SER A 463 -5.34 -4.38 30.79
CA SER A 463 -3.99 -4.79 30.39
C SER A 463 -3.07 -3.61 30.06
N GLY A 464 -3.59 -2.38 30.12
CA GLY A 464 -2.93 -1.19 29.62
C GLY A 464 -2.87 -1.18 28.09
N GLY A 465 -2.24 -0.16 27.53
CA GLY A 465 -2.11 0.02 26.09
C GLY A 465 -2.44 1.44 25.65
N THR A 466 -2.31 1.68 24.36
CA THR A 466 -2.38 3.03 23.79
C THR A 466 -3.67 3.27 23.03
N SER A 467 -4.42 2.22 22.70
CA SER A 467 -5.58 2.35 21.85
C SER A 467 -6.69 1.38 22.20
N TRP A 468 -7.92 1.87 22.06
CA TRP A 468 -9.13 1.14 22.38
C TRP A 468 -10.18 1.37 21.30
N TYR A 469 -10.81 0.30 20.82
CA TYR A 469 -11.57 0.37 19.57
C TYR A 469 -13.03 0.80 19.72
N ASP A 470 -13.61 0.66 20.91
CA ASP A 470 -14.99 1.10 21.18
C ASP A 470 -15.10 2.62 21.28
N GLY A 471 -14.02 3.25 21.76
CA GLY A 471 -13.89 4.68 21.95
C GLY A 471 -14.65 5.19 23.18
N TRP A 472 -13.98 6.03 23.98
CA TRP A 472 -14.52 6.58 25.22
C TRP A 472 -15.86 7.29 25.08
N LYS A 473 -16.07 7.99 23.96
CA LYS A 473 -17.33 8.69 23.66
C LYS A 473 -18.55 7.78 23.68
N ARG A 474 -18.38 6.49 23.31
CA ARG A 474 -19.49 5.54 23.29
C ARG A 474 -19.82 5.06 24.70
N VAL A 475 -18.81 4.69 25.49
CA VAL A 475 -18.99 4.32 26.90
C VAL A 475 -19.63 5.48 27.66
N LYS A 476 -19.08 6.69 27.54
CA LYS A 476 -19.61 7.87 28.22
C LYS A 476 -21.08 8.16 27.89
N ARG A 477 -21.50 7.90 26.65
CA ARG A 477 -22.90 8.10 26.24
C ARG A 477 -23.83 7.08 26.90
N LEU A 478 -23.37 5.85 27.09
CA LEU A 478 -24.20 4.76 27.59
C LEU A 478 -24.25 4.73 29.13
N PHE A 479 -23.17 5.12 29.79
CA PHE A 479 -23.01 4.92 31.24
C PHE A 479 -22.79 6.21 32.04
N GLY A 480 -22.75 7.38 31.39
CA GLY A 480 -22.39 8.66 32.03
C GLY A 480 -20.90 8.95 32.00
#